data_AF-Q2W6N6-F1
#
_entry.id   AF-Q2W6N6-F1
#
_cell.length_a   1.000
_cell.length_b   1.000
_cell.length_c   1.000
_cell.angle_alpha   90.00
_cell.angle_beta   90.00
_cell.angle_gamma   90.00
#
_symmetry.space_group_name_H-M   'P 1'
#
loop_
_entity.id
_entity.type
_entity.pdbx_description
1 polymer ?
#
loop_
_entity_poly.entity_id
_entity_poly.type
_entity_poly.pdbx_seq_one_letter_code
_entity_poly.pdbx_strand_id
1 'polypeptide(L)'
;MGGTKFHLMPVPPLAQGSFAAPFCLRHSGRGPIVPGHNRPIIQIWGLQGRGWTMAAKSRTEIIDDIEDCIGRNGGEFGQWYVGFTASPKIKLFSGHKLKQSGDAWISRLAKDEFEAHEVAEFFRTTRKTKGPGGQPSDNDLYVYAYKMKSHTKP
;
A
#
# COMPACT_ATOMS: atom_id res chain seq x y z
N MET A 1 39.35 15.75 49.67
CA MET A 1 40.11 14.66 48.99
C MET A 1 39.10 13.63 48.51
N GLY A 2 39.13 13.26 47.22
CA GLY A 2 38.22 12.28 46.65
C GLY A 2 37.81 12.60 45.22
N GLY A 3 38.79 12.85 44.34
CA GLY A 3 38.55 12.84 42.91
C GLY A 3 38.63 11.40 42.41
N THR A 4 37.67 10.98 41.59
CA THR A 4 37.85 9.80 40.74
C THR A 4 37.27 10.09 39.37
N LYS A 5 38.23 10.35 38.49
CA LYS A 5 38.14 10.64 37.06
C LYS A 5 37.94 9.31 36.35
N PHE A 6 36.79 9.09 35.71
CA PHE A 6 36.61 7.97 34.80
C PHE A 6 36.56 8.45 33.35
N HIS A 7 37.44 7.81 32.60
CA HIS A 7 37.99 8.12 31.30
C HIS A 7 36.95 7.89 30.20
N LEU A 8 36.88 8.80 29.22
CA LEU A 8 36.24 8.53 27.92
C LEU A 8 36.92 7.31 27.28
N MET A 9 36.14 6.31 26.89
CA MET A 9 36.61 5.26 26.00
C MET A 9 36.38 5.67 24.54
N PRO A 10 37.36 5.43 23.64
CA PRO A 10 37.28 5.84 22.25
C PRO A 10 36.39 4.92 21.40
N VAL A 11 35.68 5.54 20.46
CA VAL A 11 34.92 4.92 19.37
C VAL A 11 35.86 4.18 18.39
N PRO A 12 35.52 2.96 17.93
CA PRO A 12 36.28 2.31 16.86
C PRO A 12 35.93 2.88 15.47
N PRO A 13 36.92 3.00 14.55
CA PRO A 13 36.75 3.61 13.24
C PRO A 13 36.11 2.70 12.19
N LEU A 14 35.45 3.36 11.23
CA LEU A 14 34.88 2.82 9.99
C LEU A 14 35.96 2.12 9.13
N ALA A 15 35.74 0.86 8.77
CA ALA A 15 36.54 0.17 7.76
C ALA A 15 35.89 0.36 6.37
N GLN A 16 36.58 1.11 5.51
CA GLN A 16 36.42 1.08 4.05
C GLN A 16 37.39 0.03 3.49
N GLY A 17 36.93 -0.80 2.55
CA GLY A 17 37.75 -1.80 1.88
C GLY A 17 37.21 -2.11 0.48
N SER A 18 37.94 -1.61 -0.52
CA SER A 18 37.69 -1.64 -1.96
C SER A 18 38.16 -2.92 -2.65
N PHE A 19 37.48 -3.25 -3.77
CA PHE A 19 37.95 -3.93 -4.99
C PHE A 19 38.69 -5.28 -4.93
N ALA A 20 38.08 -6.32 -5.51
CA ALA A 20 38.70 -7.13 -6.58
C ALA A 20 37.64 -8.04 -7.25
N ALA A 21 37.44 -7.88 -8.56
CA ALA A 21 36.87 -8.90 -9.42
C ALA A 21 37.92 -10.00 -9.68
N PRO A 22 37.48 -11.23 -9.99
CA PRO A 22 37.86 -11.74 -11.30
C PRO A 22 36.73 -12.46 -12.05
N PHE A 23 37.02 -12.56 -13.34
CA PHE A 23 36.23 -12.93 -14.48
C PHE A 23 35.88 -14.42 -14.54
N CYS A 24 34.64 -14.69 -14.98
CA CYS A 24 34.14 -15.82 -15.79
C CYS A 24 34.41 -17.28 -15.37
N LEU A 25 33.32 -17.99 -15.03
CA LEU A 25 33.10 -19.36 -15.48
C LEU A 25 31.65 -19.59 -15.92
N ARG A 26 31.52 -19.93 -17.18
CA ARG A 26 30.32 -20.39 -17.88
C ARG A 26 30.01 -21.82 -17.44
N HIS A 27 28.78 -22.11 -17.03
CA HIS A 27 28.06 -23.31 -17.49
C HIS A 27 26.56 -23.24 -17.14
N SER A 28 25.79 -23.63 -18.14
CA SER A 28 24.33 -23.72 -18.22
C SER A 28 23.71 -24.56 -17.10
N GLY A 29 22.65 -24.05 -16.48
CA GLY A 29 21.83 -24.79 -15.52
C GLY A 29 20.48 -24.14 -15.33
N ARG A 30 19.44 -24.79 -15.87
CA ARG A 30 18.04 -24.36 -15.93
C ARG A 30 17.51 -23.92 -14.55
N GLY A 31 17.08 -22.67 -14.45
CA GLY A 31 16.25 -22.22 -13.33
C GLY A 31 14.84 -22.83 -13.44
N PRO A 32 14.21 -23.21 -12.31
CA PRO A 32 12.80 -23.57 -12.32
C PRO A 32 11.96 -22.32 -12.59
N ILE A 33 11.31 -22.37 -13.74
CA ILE A 33 10.15 -21.59 -14.16
C ILE A 33 9.15 -21.46 -13.00
N VAL A 34 8.94 -20.23 -12.55
CA VAL A 34 7.74 -19.86 -11.80
C VAL A 34 6.52 -20.14 -12.69
N PRO A 35 5.49 -20.87 -12.21
CA PRO A 35 4.31 -21.12 -13.02
C PRO A 35 3.56 -19.81 -13.19
N GLY A 36 3.60 -19.32 -14.44
CA GLY A 36 2.84 -18.18 -14.91
C GLY A 36 1.36 -18.38 -14.62
N HIS A 37 0.80 -17.44 -13.86
CA HIS A 37 -0.63 -17.19 -13.93
C HIS A 37 -0.92 -16.61 -15.31
N ASN A 38 -1.31 -17.55 -16.18
CA ASN A 38 -2.15 -17.42 -17.35
C ASN A 38 -2.84 -16.06 -17.44
N ARG A 39 -2.22 -15.12 -18.15
CA ARG A 39 -2.90 -13.95 -18.69
C ARG A 39 -3.48 -14.35 -20.04
N PRO A 40 -4.80 -14.31 -20.22
CA PRO A 40 -5.35 -14.02 -21.52
C PRO A 40 -6.11 -12.69 -21.50
N ILE A 41 -5.78 -11.89 -22.52
CA ILE A 41 -6.72 -11.11 -23.32
C ILE A 41 -7.23 -9.79 -22.72
N ILE A 42 -6.64 -8.72 -23.26
CA ILE A 42 -7.30 -7.49 -23.73
C ILE A 42 -8.82 -7.65 -23.83
N GLN A 43 -9.56 -7.20 -22.82
CA GLN A 43 -11.00 -6.94 -22.93
C GLN A 43 -11.18 -5.42 -23.06
N ILE A 44 -11.03 -4.96 -24.29
CA ILE A 44 -11.47 -3.65 -24.74
C ILE A 44 -12.97 -3.79 -25.09
N TRP A 45 -13.80 -3.00 -24.38
CA TRP A 45 -15.25 -2.78 -24.52
C TRP A 45 -16.22 -3.96 -24.31
N GLY A 46 -16.45 -4.29 -23.04
CA GLY A 46 -17.74 -4.79 -22.58
C GLY A 46 -18.48 -3.67 -21.84
N LEU A 47 -19.59 -3.20 -22.39
CA LEU A 47 -20.60 -2.40 -21.69
C LEU A 47 -21.07 -3.14 -20.43
N GLN A 48 -20.37 -3.00 -19.32
CA GLN A 48 -20.93 -3.24 -18.00
C GLN A 48 -21.33 -1.89 -17.46
N GLY A 49 -22.63 -1.64 -17.53
CA GLY A 49 -23.26 -0.50 -16.91
C GLY A 49 -22.74 -0.35 -15.49
N ARG A 50 -22.57 0.91 -15.09
CA ARG A 50 -22.35 1.34 -13.70
C ARG A 50 -23.52 0.89 -12.83
N GLY A 51 -23.64 -0.40 -12.57
CA GLY A 51 -24.31 -0.95 -11.42
C GLY A 51 -23.36 -0.74 -10.27
N TRP A 52 -23.69 0.21 -9.39
CA TRP A 52 -23.04 0.36 -8.10
C TRP A 52 -23.47 -0.82 -7.22
N THR A 53 -23.07 -2.04 -7.58
CA THR A 53 -23.42 -3.22 -6.82
C THR A 53 -22.56 -3.20 -5.57
N MET A 54 -23.21 -2.99 -4.43
CA MET A 54 -22.65 -3.11 -3.08
C MET A 54 -22.38 -4.59 -2.75
N ALA A 55 -21.70 -5.30 -3.65
CA ALA A 55 -21.25 -6.66 -3.42
C ALA A 55 -19.91 -6.58 -2.71
N ALA A 56 -19.77 -7.38 -1.64
CA ALA A 56 -18.49 -7.61 -1.01
C ALA A 56 -17.52 -8.21 -2.04
N LYS A 57 -16.33 -7.63 -2.15
CA LYS A 57 -15.27 -8.08 -3.05
C LYS A 57 -14.21 -8.85 -2.28
N SER A 58 -13.50 -9.74 -2.98
CA SER A 58 -12.33 -10.39 -2.40
C SER A 58 -11.17 -9.40 -2.21
N ARG A 59 -10.24 -9.70 -1.30
CA ARG A 59 -9.02 -8.90 -1.09
C ARG A 59 -8.28 -8.55 -2.38
N THR A 60 -8.05 -9.52 -3.27
CA THR A 60 -7.31 -9.28 -4.52
C THR A 60 -8.03 -8.29 -5.42
N GLU A 61 -9.35 -8.43 -5.58
CA GLU A 61 -10.15 -7.48 -6.38
C GLU A 61 -10.12 -6.06 -5.81
N ILE A 62 -10.10 -5.92 -4.48
CA ILE A 62 -10.00 -4.60 -3.84
C ILE A 62 -8.61 -4.00 -4.07
N ILE A 63 -7.55 -4.80 -3.98
CA ILE A 63 -6.18 -4.36 -4.27
C ILE A 63 -6.10 -3.86 -5.72
N ASP A 64 -6.54 -4.66 -6.68
CA ASP A 64 -6.51 -4.31 -8.10
C ASP A 64 -7.33 -3.03 -8.38
N ASP A 65 -8.53 -2.91 -7.81
CA ASP A 65 -9.36 -1.71 -7.92
C ASP A 65 -8.66 -0.43 -7.41
N ILE A 66 -7.94 -0.55 -6.29
CA ILE A 66 -7.20 0.57 -5.69
C ILE A 66 -5.98 0.90 -6.53
N GLU A 67 -5.21 -0.09 -6.98
CA GLU A 67 -4.06 0.13 -7.86
C GLU A 67 -4.48 0.77 -9.18
N ASP A 68 -5.59 0.34 -9.77
CA ASP A 68 -6.17 0.95 -10.97
C ASP A 68 -6.65 2.39 -10.71
N CYS A 69 -7.19 2.68 -9.54
CA CYS A 69 -7.56 4.05 -9.15
C CYS A 69 -6.33 4.95 -9.04
N ILE A 70 -5.27 4.44 -8.42
CA ILE A 70 -3.98 5.13 -8.30
C ILE A 70 -3.36 5.36 -9.68
N GLY A 71 -3.33 4.34 -10.53
CA GLY A 71 -2.79 4.41 -11.88
C GLY A 71 -3.52 5.43 -12.76
N ARG A 72 -4.86 5.46 -12.71
CA ARG A 72 -5.67 6.41 -13.47
C ARG A 72 -5.52 7.86 -13.01
N ASN A 73 -5.33 8.08 -11.71
CA ASN A 73 -5.28 9.43 -11.12
C ASN A 73 -3.85 9.93 -10.86
N GLY A 74 -2.86 9.05 -11.08
CA GLY A 74 -1.43 9.27 -10.94
C GLY A 74 -0.98 9.56 -9.50
N GLY A 75 0.34 9.78 -9.37
CA GLY A 75 1.01 10.00 -8.09
C GLY A 75 1.69 8.73 -7.57
N GLU A 76 2.65 8.91 -6.67
CA GLU A 76 3.34 7.80 -6.03
C GLU A 76 2.48 7.20 -4.93
N PHE A 77 2.61 5.91 -4.64
CA PHE A 77 1.87 5.25 -3.56
C PHE A 77 2.00 5.98 -2.21
N GLY A 78 3.16 6.58 -1.90
CA GLY A 78 3.37 7.37 -0.68
C GLY A 78 2.55 8.66 -0.59
N GLN A 79 1.96 9.13 -1.70
CA GLN A 79 1.03 10.28 -1.77
C GLN A 79 -0.43 9.86 -1.59
N TRP A 80 -0.69 8.56 -1.45
CA TRP A 80 -2.02 8.02 -1.21
C TRP A 80 -2.17 7.58 0.24
N TYR A 81 -3.39 7.71 0.73
CA TYR A 81 -3.82 7.20 2.00
C TYR A 81 -4.79 6.05 1.78
N VAL A 82 -4.55 4.92 2.42
CA VAL A 82 -5.41 3.74 2.41
C VAL A 82 -5.78 3.40 3.84
N GLY A 83 -7.06 3.18 4.10
CA GLY A 83 -7.56 2.80 5.42
C GLY A 83 -8.83 1.98 5.33
N PHE A 84 -9.31 1.55 6.48
CA PHE A 84 -10.55 0.80 6.62
C PHE A 84 -11.50 1.51 7.57
N THR A 85 -12.80 1.32 7.40
CA THR A 85 -13.83 1.87 8.28
C THR A 85 -15.21 1.23 8.02
N ALA A 86 -16.10 1.27 9.01
CA ALA A 86 -17.52 0.98 8.80
C ALA A 86 -18.26 2.05 7.95
N SER A 87 -17.76 3.29 7.90
CA SER A 87 -18.45 4.43 7.30
C SER A 87 -17.52 5.29 6.41
N PRO A 88 -17.21 4.85 5.18
CA PRO A 88 -16.18 5.47 4.33
C PRO A 88 -16.52 6.92 3.96
N LYS A 89 -17.79 7.23 3.67
CA LYS A 89 -18.21 8.59 3.29
C LYS A 89 -17.96 9.60 4.41
N ILE A 90 -18.32 9.26 5.65
CA ILE A 90 -18.12 10.13 6.81
C ILE A 90 -16.62 10.36 7.02
N LYS A 91 -15.83 9.28 6.95
CA LYS A 91 -14.38 9.36 7.16
C LYS A 91 -13.69 10.19 6.07
N LEU A 92 -14.03 10.00 4.80
CA LEU A 92 -13.47 10.73 3.67
C LEU A 92 -13.81 12.23 3.71
N PHE A 93 -15.09 12.58 3.79
CA PHE A 93 -15.51 13.98 3.64
C PHE A 93 -15.49 14.76 4.95
N SER A 94 -15.90 14.16 6.07
CA SER A 94 -15.93 14.84 7.37
C SER A 94 -14.59 14.74 8.10
N GLY A 95 -13.96 13.57 8.08
CA GLY A 95 -12.68 13.32 8.75
C GLY A 95 -11.49 13.89 7.98
N HIS A 96 -11.24 13.35 6.79
CA HIS A 96 -10.07 13.68 5.95
C HIS A 96 -10.26 14.96 5.12
N LYS A 97 -11.45 15.58 5.16
CA LYS A 97 -11.80 16.84 4.47
C LYS A 97 -11.66 16.80 2.95
N LEU A 98 -11.94 15.65 2.34
CA LEU A 98 -12.01 15.55 0.89
C LEU A 98 -13.14 16.42 0.34
N LYS A 99 -12.96 16.91 -0.88
CA LYS A 99 -14.00 17.55 -1.68
C LYS A 99 -14.70 16.47 -2.52
N GLN A 100 -16.02 16.52 -2.60
CA GLN A 100 -16.78 15.58 -3.42
C GLN A 100 -16.46 15.70 -4.92
N SER A 101 -16.03 16.89 -5.35
CA SER A 101 -15.59 17.15 -6.71
C SER A 101 -14.11 17.51 -6.74
N GLY A 102 -13.37 16.90 -7.67
CA GLY A 102 -11.96 17.18 -7.94
C GLY A 102 -10.94 16.37 -7.13
N ASP A 103 -11.35 15.66 -6.09
CA ASP A 103 -10.47 14.75 -5.34
C ASP A 103 -10.61 13.30 -5.80
N ALA A 104 -9.47 12.63 -5.91
CA ALA A 104 -9.37 11.24 -6.29
C ALA A 104 -9.56 10.34 -5.07
N TRP A 105 -10.64 9.55 -5.07
CA TRP A 105 -10.92 8.59 -4.00
C TRP A 105 -11.68 7.38 -4.53
N ILE A 106 -11.59 6.29 -3.78
CA ILE A 106 -12.28 5.03 -4.04
C ILE A 106 -12.67 4.39 -2.72
N SER A 107 -13.82 3.71 -2.68
CA SER A 107 -14.22 2.86 -1.57
C SER A 107 -14.73 1.53 -2.08
N ARG A 108 -14.40 0.45 -1.38
CA ARG A 108 -14.84 -0.92 -1.67
C ARG A 108 -15.26 -1.62 -0.39
N LEU A 109 -16.25 -2.49 -0.51
CA LEU A 109 -16.72 -3.35 0.56
C LEU A 109 -15.95 -4.67 0.49
N ALA A 110 -15.33 -5.06 1.60
CA ALA A 110 -14.73 -6.37 1.79
C ALA A 110 -15.77 -7.37 2.30
N LYS A 111 -15.40 -8.66 2.29
CA LYS A 111 -16.24 -9.74 2.84
C LYS A 111 -16.36 -9.68 4.35
N ASP A 112 -15.26 -9.30 4.99
CA ASP A 112 -15.08 -9.26 6.43
C ASP A 112 -14.02 -8.20 6.79
N GLU A 113 -13.98 -7.84 8.07
CA GLU A 113 -13.11 -6.82 8.63
C GLU A 113 -11.63 -7.20 8.59
N PHE A 114 -11.34 -8.52 8.63
CA PHE A 114 -9.97 -9.03 8.54
C PHE A 114 -9.42 -8.81 7.13
N GLU A 115 -10.18 -9.17 6.08
CA GLU A 115 -9.81 -8.90 4.70
C GLU A 115 -9.63 -7.39 4.45
N ALA A 116 -10.52 -6.54 4.99
CA ALA A 116 -10.40 -5.09 4.88
C ALA A 116 -9.10 -4.56 5.50
N HIS A 117 -8.76 -5.05 6.70
CA HIS A 117 -7.53 -4.72 7.39
C HIS A 117 -6.29 -5.22 6.64
N GLU A 118 -6.29 -6.47 6.15
CA GLU A 118 -5.18 -7.04 5.39
C GLU A 118 -4.88 -6.24 4.12
N VAL A 119 -5.91 -5.76 3.41
CA VAL A 119 -5.72 -4.87 2.25
C VAL A 119 -5.00 -3.58 2.67
N ALA A 120 -5.49 -2.91 3.72
CA ALA A 120 -4.89 -1.66 4.18
C ALA A 120 -3.43 -1.86 4.64
N GLU A 121 -3.16 -2.94 5.39
CA GLU A 121 -1.80 -3.31 5.81
C GLU A 121 -0.91 -3.64 4.61
N PHE A 122 -1.41 -4.33 3.59
CA PHE A 122 -0.66 -4.60 2.36
C PHE A 122 -0.20 -3.29 1.70
N PHE A 123 -1.09 -2.32 1.52
CA PHE A 123 -0.72 -1.04 0.94
C PHE A 123 0.26 -0.24 1.81
N ARG A 124 0.06 -0.25 3.13
CA ARG A 124 0.95 0.45 4.08
C ARG A 124 2.36 -0.15 4.11
N THR A 125 2.45 -1.48 4.14
CA THR A 125 3.73 -2.20 4.34
C THR A 125 4.48 -2.42 3.02
N THR A 126 3.78 -2.84 1.97
CA THR A 126 4.36 -3.23 0.67
C THR A 126 4.46 -2.04 -0.26
N ARG A 127 3.38 -1.27 -0.43
CA ARG A 127 3.35 -0.11 -1.33
C ARG A 127 3.78 1.21 -0.65
N LYS A 128 4.02 1.19 0.66
CA LYS A 128 4.42 2.36 1.46
C LYS A 128 3.42 3.52 1.39
N THR A 129 2.12 3.22 1.25
CA THR A 129 1.06 4.24 1.37
C THR A 129 0.98 4.75 2.80
N LYS A 130 0.32 5.90 2.99
CA LYS A 130 -0.14 6.31 4.33
C LYS A 130 -1.40 5.54 4.70
N GLY A 131 -1.67 5.46 5.99
CA GLY A 131 -2.81 4.70 6.48
C GLY A 131 -2.72 4.51 7.99
N PRO A 132 -3.85 4.19 8.65
CA PRO A 132 -3.81 3.75 10.02
C PRO A 132 -3.11 2.39 10.07
N GLY A 133 -2.29 2.18 11.09
CA GLY A 133 -1.91 0.83 11.52
C GLY A 133 -2.76 0.43 12.73
N GLY A 134 -2.80 -0.85 13.03
CA GLY A 134 -3.51 -1.40 14.19
C GLY A 134 -4.74 -2.22 13.82
N GLN A 135 -5.41 -2.78 14.82
CA GLN A 135 -6.49 -3.74 14.61
C GLN A 135 -7.79 -3.12 14.07
N PRO A 136 -8.54 -3.87 13.25
CA PRO A 136 -9.88 -3.46 12.83
C PRO A 136 -10.85 -3.48 14.01
N SER A 137 -11.86 -2.60 13.95
CA SER A 137 -13.02 -2.69 14.85
C SER A 137 -14.09 -3.58 14.22
N ASP A 138 -15.01 -4.07 15.06
CA ASP A 138 -16.21 -4.74 14.58
C ASP A 138 -16.93 -3.82 13.58
N ASN A 139 -17.27 -4.36 12.40
CA ASN A 139 -17.93 -3.68 11.28
C ASN A 139 -17.04 -2.81 10.36
N ASP A 140 -15.72 -2.81 10.50
CA ASP A 140 -14.81 -2.11 9.58
C ASP A 140 -14.66 -2.83 8.23
N LEU A 141 -15.77 -2.98 7.51
CA LEU A 141 -15.85 -3.76 6.28
C LEU A 141 -15.43 -2.99 5.03
N TYR A 142 -15.35 -1.65 5.08
CA TYR A 142 -15.00 -0.86 3.90
C TYR A 142 -13.53 -0.50 3.89
N VAL A 143 -12.87 -0.78 2.78
CA VAL A 143 -11.56 -0.22 2.45
C VAL A 143 -11.76 1.03 1.63
N TYR A 144 -11.06 2.10 1.99
CA TYR A 144 -11.06 3.34 1.24
C TYR A 144 -9.63 3.78 0.93
N ALA A 145 -9.47 4.40 -0.22
CA ALA A 145 -8.22 5.03 -0.61
C ALA A 145 -8.48 6.41 -1.19
N TYR A 146 -7.57 7.36 -0.93
CA TYR A 146 -7.63 8.68 -1.53
C TYR A 146 -6.23 9.27 -1.76
N LYS A 147 -6.14 10.15 -2.74
CA LYS A 147 -4.92 10.91 -3.01
C LYS A 147 -4.84 12.09 -2.06
N MET A 148 -3.78 12.15 -1.27
CA MET A 148 -3.55 13.26 -0.36
C MET A 148 -3.23 14.53 -1.15
N LYS A 149 -3.82 15.64 -0.69
CA LYS A 149 -3.57 16.99 -1.17
C LYS A 149 -3.33 17.91 0.03
N SER A 150 -2.93 19.15 -0.23
CA SER A 150 -2.64 20.15 0.81
C SER A 150 -3.83 20.42 1.76
N HIS A 151 -5.08 20.26 1.30
CA HIS A 151 -6.26 20.45 2.13
C HIS A 151 -6.75 19.20 2.86
N THR A 152 -6.24 18.02 2.50
CA THR A 152 -6.64 16.76 3.14
C THR A 152 -5.82 16.47 4.38
N LYS A 153 -6.40 15.78 5.36
CA LYS A 153 -5.71 15.42 6.60
C LYS A 153 -5.53 13.89 6.69
N PRO A 154 -4.33 13.33 6.51
CA PRO A 154 -4.07 11.90 6.70
C PRO A 154 -4.25 11.44 8.14
#